data_AF-A0A8S8XQW4-F1
#
_entry.id   AF-A0A8S8XQW4-F1
#
_cell.length_a   1.000
_cell.length_b   1.000
_cell.length_c   1.000
_cell.angle_alpha   90.00
_cell.angle_beta   90.00
_cell.angle_gamma   90.00
#
_symmetry.space_group_name_H-M   'P 1'
#
loop_
_entity.id
_entity.type
_entity.pdbx_description
1 polymer ?
#
loop_
_entity_poly.entity_id
_entity_poly.type
_entity_poly.pdbx_seq_one_letter_code
_entity_poly.pdbx_strand_id
1 'polypeptide(L)'
;MASWLETDSPTSFNELAVPEKARQTIVSSSISIDPPHLLITGPAGVGKTASWRLFARQLLGPGWKSTTHVLQARDLARTERGNVLFRGVPATRRN
;
A
#
# COMPACT_ATOMS: atom_id res chain seq x y z
N MET A 1 -3.86 24.23 -0.16
CA MET A 1 -3.50 24.23 -1.60
C MET A 1 -3.30 22.78 -2.00
N ALA A 2 -4.21 22.19 -2.78
CA ALA A 2 -4.01 20.83 -3.26
C ALA A 2 -2.83 20.83 -4.23
N SER A 3 -1.80 20.06 -3.92
CA SER A 3 -0.71 19.78 -4.87
C SER A 3 -1.33 19.10 -6.09
N TRP A 4 -0.83 19.38 -7.31
CA TRP A 4 -1.36 18.74 -8.52
C TRP A 4 -1.36 17.21 -8.45
N LEU A 5 -0.45 16.64 -7.65
CA LEU A 5 -0.38 15.22 -7.33
C LEU A 5 -1.61 14.67 -6.57
N GLU A 6 -2.33 15.51 -5.83
CA GLU A 6 -3.56 15.12 -5.15
C GLU A 6 -4.79 15.35 -6.02
N THR A 7 -4.79 16.42 -6.82
CA THR A 7 -5.90 16.77 -7.73
C THR A 7 -5.97 15.80 -8.90
N ASP A 8 -4.83 15.37 -9.45
CA ASP A 8 -4.73 14.44 -10.58
C ASP A 8 -4.46 12.99 -10.10
N SER A 9 -4.80 12.70 -8.85
CA SER A 9 -4.66 11.33 -8.34
C SER A 9 -5.65 10.42 -9.08
N PRO A 10 -5.19 9.26 -9.60
CA PRO A 10 -6.04 8.39 -10.40
C PRO A 10 -7.25 7.91 -9.59
N THR A 11 -8.41 7.97 -10.23
CA THR A 11 -9.72 7.63 -9.66
C THR A 11 -10.21 6.27 -10.13
N SER A 12 -9.68 5.79 -11.26
CA SER A 12 -9.95 4.48 -11.85
C SER A 12 -8.65 3.68 -12.03
N PHE A 13 -8.77 2.35 -12.06
CA PHE A 13 -7.63 1.46 -12.34
C PHE A 13 -6.99 1.73 -13.72
N ASN A 14 -7.75 2.27 -14.68
CA ASN A 14 -7.26 2.51 -16.04
C ASN A 14 -6.28 3.69 -16.12
N GLU A 15 -6.40 4.66 -15.21
CA GLU A 15 -5.53 5.84 -15.09
C GLU A 15 -4.21 5.50 -14.36
N LEU A 16 -4.12 4.29 -13.79
CA LEU A 16 -2.94 3.85 -13.07
C LEU A 16 -1.83 3.47 -14.07
N ALA A 17 -0.71 4.20 -14.02
CA ALA A 17 0.49 3.96 -14.82
C ALA A 17 1.29 2.73 -14.34
N VAL A 18 0.62 1.59 -14.20
CA VAL A 18 1.22 0.29 -13.87
C VAL A 18 1.08 -0.67 -15.06
N PRO A 19 1.93 -1.71 -15.16
CA PRO A 19 1.79 -2.73 -16.19
C PRO A 19 0.39 -3.36 -16.18
N GLU A 20 -0.18 -3.59 -17.36
CA GLU A 20 -1.52 -4.17 -17.55
C GLU A 20 -1.74 -5.44 -16.72
N LYS A 21 -0.76 -6.35 -16.73
CA LYS A 21 -0.84 -7.62 -15.99
C LYS A 21 -1.03 -7.38 -14.49
N ALA A 22 -0.31 -6.42 -13.90
CA ALA A 22 -0.44 -6.10 -12.49
C ALA A 22 -1.80 -5.45 -12.19
N ARG A 23 -2.27 -4.58 -13.08
CA ARG A 23 -3.62 -3.98 -12.98
C ARG A 23 -4.71 -5.06 -12.98
N GLN A 24 -4.65 -5.99 -13.92
CA GLN A 24 -5.63 -7.08 -14.01
C GLN A 24 -5.64 -7.96 -12.76
N THR A 25 -4.47 -8.27 -12.19
CA THR A 25 -4.38 -9.04 -10.94
C THR A 25 -5.00 -8.29 -9.76
N ILE A 26 -4.76 -6.98 -9.64
CA ILE A 26 -5.35 -6.16 -8.57
C ILE A 26 -6.87 -6.09 -8.73
N VAL A 27 -7.37 -5.88 -9.95
CA VAL A 27 -8.81 -5.83 -10.23
C VAL A 27 -9.48 -7.18 -9.94
N SER A 28 -8.92 -8.29 -10.44
CA SER A 28 -9.51 -9.61 -10.20
C SER A 28 -9.52 -9.97 -8.72
N SER A 29 -8.47 -9.61 -8.00
CA SER A 29 -8.35 -9.84 -6.56
C SER A 29 -9.32 -8.97 -5.75
N SER A 30 -9.73 -7.81 -6.27
CA SER A 30 -10.67 -6.90 -5.60
C SER A 30 -12.14 -7.34 -5.67
N ILE A 31 -12.46 -8.22 -6.62
CA ILE A 31 -13.81 -8.80 -6.82
C ILE A 31 -13.95 -10.13 -6.08
N SER A 32 -12.83 -10.73 -5.64
CA SER A 32 -12.83 -11.96 -4.86
C SER A 32 -13.53 -11.76 -3.51
N ILE A 33 -14.33 -12.76 -3.10
CA ILE A 33 -14.98 -12.82 -1.78
C ILE A 33 -13.94 -12.87 -0.65
N ASP A 34 -12.79 -13.49 -0.91
CA ASP A 34 -11.65 -13.54 0.02
C ASP A 34 -10.42 -12.91 -0.67
N PRO A 35 -10.11 -11.64 -0.37
CA PRO A 35 -8.99 -10.94 -0.99
C PRO A 35 -7.65 -11.38 -0.37
N PRO A 36 -6.65 -11.75 -1.17
CA PRO A 36 -5.34 -12.14 -0.66
C PRO A 36 -4.58 -10.94 -0.07
N HIS A 37 -3.56 -11.22 0.76
CA HIS A 37 -2.61 -10.20 1.18
C HIS A 37 -1.79 -9.68 -0.01
N LEU A 38 -1.74 -8.37 -0.19
CA LEU A 38 -1.07 -7.72 -1.31
C LEU A 38 0.26 -7.09 -0.89
N LEU A 39 1.32 -7.41 -1.65
CA LEU A 39 2.60 -6.71 -1.57
C LEU A 39 2.83 -5.93 -2.88
N ILE A 40 2.79 -4.60 -2.80
CA ILE A 40 3.02 -3.71 -3.94
C ILE A 40 4.43 -3.10 -3.80
N THR A 41 5.35 -3.48 -4.68
CA THR A 41 6.74 -3.00 -4.68
C THR A 41 7.05 -2.18 -5.93
N GLY A 42 8.06 -1.32 -5.84
CA GLY A 42 8.49 -0.46 -6.95
C GLY A 42 9.13 0.85 -6.49
N PRO A 43 9.73 1.63 -7.38
CA PRO A 43 10.39 2.90 -7.07
C PRO A 43 9.38 3.97 -6.59
N ALA A 44 9.87 5.03 -5.97
CA ALA A 44 9.01 6.13 -5.52
C ALA A 44 8.27 6.77 -6.72
N GLY A 45 7.02 7.22 -6.52
CA GLY A 45 6.26 7.92 -7.56
C GLY A 45 5.49 7.05 -8.58
N VAL A 46 5.67 5.73 -8.61
CA VAL A 46 4.98 4.84 -9.60
C VAL A 46 3.52 4.50 -9.26
N GLY A 47 2.90 5.24 -8.34
CA GLY A 47 1.48 5.02 -8.01
C GLY A 47 1.18 3.90 -7.01
N LYS A 48 2.17 3.30 -6.31
CA LYS A 48 1.93 2.25 -5.29
C LYS A 48 0.82 2.61 -4.28
N THR A 49 0.87 3.84 -3.79
CA THR A 49 -0.13 4.39 -2.85
C THR A 49 -1.51 4.52 -3.49
N ALA A 50 -1.55 4.90 -4.77
CA ALA A 50 -2.81 5.02 -5.50
C ALA A 50 -3.41 3.64 -5.79
N SER A 51 -2.58 2.64 -6.14
CA SER A 51 -3.02 1.27 -6.43
C SER A 51 -3.79 0.64 -5.28
N TRP A 52 -3.24 0.67 -4.05
CA TRP A 52 -3.94 0.06 -2.91
C TRP A 52 -5.17 0.87 -2.49
N ARG A 53 -5.17 2.20 -2.66
CA ARG A 53 -6.34 3.04 -2.38
C ARG A 53 -7.51 2.70 -3.31
N LEU A 54 -7.25 2.49 -4.60
CA LEU A 54 -8.26 2.05 -5.57
C LEU A 54 -8.75 0.63 -5.24
N PHE A 55 -7.85 -0.27 -4.84
CA PHE A 55 -8.22 -1.60 -4.36
C PHE A 55 -9.16 -1.54 -3.15
N ALA A 56 -8.83 -0.75 -2.12
CA ALA A 56 -9.67 -0.59 -0.93
C ALA A 56 -11.04 0.04 -1.25
N ARG A 57 -11.08 1.01 -2.18
CA ARG A 57 -12.33 1.60 -2.67
C ARG A 57 -13.23 0.57 -3.34
N GLN A 58 -12.66 -0.30 -4.17
CA GLN A 58 -13.41 -1.34 -4.87
C GLN A 58 -13.92 -2.42 -3.90
N LEU A 59 -13.12 -2.80 -2.92
CA LEU A 59 -13.44 -3.86 -1.96
C LEU A 59 -14.46 -3.42 -0.90
N LEU A 60 -14.32 -2.22 -0.33
CA LEU A 60 -15.09 -1.74 0.82
C LEU A 60 -16.14 -0.67 0.46
N GLY A 61 -16.12 -0.18 -0.78
CA GLY A 61 -17.04 0.84 -1.26
C GLY A 61 -16.78 2.25 -0.69
N PRO A 62 -17.79 3.14 -0.66
CA PRO A 62 -17.62 4.55 -0.30
C PRO A 62 -17.16 4.78 1.15
N GLY A 63 -17.39 3.81 2.04
CA GLY A 63 -16.97 3.82 3.45
C GLY A 63 -15.54 3.34 3.71
N TRP A 64 -14.74 3.04 2.68
CA TRP A 64 -13.42 2.41 2.86
C TRP A 64 -12.49 3.16 3.82
N LYS A 65 -12.61 4.49 3.94
CA LYS A 65 -11.80 5.32 4.84
C LYS A 65 -12.04 5.06 6.32
N SER A 66 -13.25 4.68 6.73
CA SER A 66 -13.55 4.38 8.14
C SER A 66 -13.11 2.97 8.52
N THR A 67 -13.14 2.04 7.57
CA THR A 67 -12.86 0.62 7.82
C THR A 67 -11.37 0.27 7.65
N THR A 68 -10.62 1.09 6.91
CA THR A 68 -9.21 0.81 6.61
C THR A 68 -8.26 1.59 7.52
N HIS A 69 -7.33 0.90 8.17
CA HIS A 69 -6.23 1.53 8.90
C HIS A 69 -4.97 1.59 8.02
N VAL A 70 -4.42 2.80 7.85
CA VAL A 70 -3.18 3.02 7.08
C VAL A 70 -2.04 3.29 8.05
N LEU A 71 -1.06 2.40 8.10
CA LEU A 71 0.13 2.54 8.94
C LEU A 71 1.34 2.85 8.06
N GLN A 72 2.06 3.93 8.38
CA GLN A 72 3.34 4.22 7.73
C GLN A 72 4.47 3.56 8.54
N ALA A 73 5.44 2.96 7.84
CA ALA A 73 6.57 2.28 8.49
C ALA A 73 7.39 3.21 9.40
N ARG A 74 7.48 4.50 9.04
CA ARG A 74 8.11 5.55 9.88
C ARG A 74 7.44 5.71 11.25
N ASP A 75 6.13 5.57 11.31
CA ASP A 75 5.38 5.75 12.55
C ASP A 75 5.53 4.52 13.45
N LEU A 76 5.74 3.34 12.86
CA LEU A 76 6.09 2.11 13.58
C LEU A 76 7.49 2.16 14.22
N ALA A 77 8.47 2.78 13.55
CA ALA A 77 9.84 2.91 14.05
C ALA A 77 9.96 3.86 15.26
N ARG A 78 9.03 4.83 15.41
CA ARG A 78 8.97 5.71 16.60
C ARG A 78 8.35 5.03 17.83
N THR A 79 7.61 3.95 17.64
CA THR A 79 7.09 3.15 18.75
C THR A 79 8.22 2.26 19.29
N GLU A 80 8.32 2.18 20.60
CA GLU A 80 9.38 1.51 21.38
C GLU A 80 9.68 0.07 20.90
N ARG A 81 8.67 -0.63 20.39
CA ARG A 81 8.78 -1.97 19.80
C ARG A 81 9.37 -2.01 18.38
N GLY A 82 9.24 -0.95 17.59
CA GLY A 82 9.83 -0.84 16.25
C GLY A 82 11.36 -0.79 16.29
N ASN A 83 11.92 -0.08 17.27
CA ASN A 83 13.37 -0.08 17.49
C ASN A 83 13.95 -1.47 17.78
N VAL A 84 13.18 -2.35 18.43
CA VAL A 84 13.57 -3.74 18.70
C VAL A 84 13.43 -4.63 17.46
N LEU A 85 12.44 -4.39 16.61
CA LEU A 85 12.24 -5.16 15.38
C LEU A 85 13.26 -4.82 14.28
N PHE A 86 13.71 -3.56 14.20
CA PHE A 86 14.69 -3.10 13.21
C PHE A 86 16.15 -3.23 13.66
N ARG A 87 16.41 -3.31 14.97
CA ARG A 87 17.70 -3.75 15.48
C ARG A 87 17.71 -5.28 15.51
N GLY A 88 18.09 -5.87 14.38
CA GLY A 88 18.45 -7.28 14.32
C GLY A 88 19.35 -7.65 15.50
N VAL A 89 19.08 -8.84 16.06
CA VAL A 89 19.88 -9.52 17.07
C VAL A 89 21.36 -9.26 16.79
N PRO A 90 22.16 -8.78 17.77
CA PRO A 90 23.59 -8.57 17.55
C PRO A 90 24.18 -9.90 17.10
N ALA A 91 24.79 -9.91 15.91
CA ALA A 91 25.55 -11.03 15.42
C ALA A 91 26.73 -11.25 16.38
N THR A 92 26.53 -12.13 17.35
CA THR A 92 27.60 -12.67 18.19
C THR A 92 28.58 -13.35 17.25
N ARG A 93 29.66 -12.63 16.88
CA ARG A 93 30.88 -13.25 16.36
C ARG A 93 31.33 -14.25 17.42
N ARG A 94 31.03 -15.53 17.18
CA ARG A 94 31.79 -16.60 17.82
C ARG A 94 33.17 -16.61 17.16
N ASN A 95 34.17 -16.40 17.99
CA ASN A 95 35.57 -16.65 17.69
C ASN A 95 35.81 -18.15 17.58
#